data_AF-A0A5B6YP70-F1
#
_entry.id   AF-A0A5B6YP70-F1
#
_cell.length_a   1.000
_cell.length_b   1.000
_cell.length_c   1.000
_cell.angle_alpha   90.00
_cell.angle_beta   90.00
_cell.angle_gamma   90.00
#
_symmetry.space_group_name_H-M   'P 1'
#
loop_
_entity.id
_entity.type
_entity.pdbx_description
1 polymer ?
#
loop_
_entity_poly.entity_id
_entity_poly.type
_entity_poly.pdbx_seq_one_letter_code
_entity_poly.pdbx_strand_id
1 'polypeptide(L)'
;QLNGTVHCDYHRWIEILCHDINVHIPHHISPRIPSYNLRAAHQRLRENWGKYLNEATWNWRLMKTILTMCHVYSKEQNYLPFDQLAPEESYPITFLKKVMPDYA
;
A
#
# COMPACT_ATOMS: atom_id res chain seq x y z
N GLN A 1 2.43 8.43 13.06
CA GLN A 1 3.55 8.09 12.18
C GLN A 1 3.71 6.58 12.07
N LEU A 2 4.10 5.86 13.14
CA LEU A 2 4.31 4.40 13.10
C LEU A 2 3.10 3.59 12.57
N ASN A 3 1.92 3.80 13.16
CA ASN A 3 0.70 3.07 12.80
C ASN A 3 -0.04 3.68 11.59
N GLY A 4 0.50 4.75 10.99
CA GLY A 4 -0.15 5.50 9.91
C GLY A 4 0.32 5.10 8.51
N THR A 5 1.30 4.21 8.42
CA THR A 5 1.89 3.75 7.16
C THR A 5 1.85 2.22 7.14
N VAL A 6 1.59 1.66 5.96
CA VAL A 6 1.61 0.22 5.74
C VAL A 6 2.95 -0.16 5.09
N HIS A 7 3.68 -1.08 5.71
CA HIS A 7 4.81 -1.75 5.06
C HIS A 7 4.28 -2.88 4.20
N CYS A 8 4.57 -2.84 2.90
CA CYS A 8 4.22 -3.92 1.98
C CYS A 8 5.47 -4.74 1.65
N ASP A 9 5.42 -6.03 1.93
CA ASP A 9 6.48 -6.96 1.57
C ASP A 9 6.32 -7.40 0.11
N TYR A 10 7.28 -7.04 -0.73
CA TYR A 10 7.27 -7.31 -2.17
C TYR A 10 8.37 -8.30 -2.53
N HIS A 11 8.24 -8.94 -3.70
CA HIS A 11 9.34 -9.70 -4.26
C HIS A 11 10.57 -8.81 -4.46
N ARG A 12 11.76 -9.35 -4.18
CA ARG A 12 13.02 -8.59 -4.14
C ARG A 12 13.30 -7.75 -5.39
N TRP A 13 12.93 -8.23 -6.57
CA TRP A 13 13.12 -7.50 -7.82
C TRP A 13 12.25 -6.22 -7.90
N ILE A 14 11.04 -6.24 -7.32
CA ILE A 14 10.16 -5.07 -7.19
C ILE A 14 10.77 -4.09 -6.21
N GLU A 15 11.27 -4.58 -5.07
CA GLU A 15 11.93 -3.72 -4.08
C GLU A 15 13.12 -2.98 -4.71
N ILE A 16 13.93 -3.67 -5.50
CA ILE A 16 15.07 -3.06 -6.20
C ILE A 16 14.59 -1.98 -7.19
N LEU A 17 13.58 -2.30 -8.03
CA LEU A 17 13.01 -1.35 -8.99
C LEU A 17 12.49 -0.07 -8.28
N CYS A 18 11.88 -0.26 -7.13
CA CYS A 18 11.31 0.81 -6.31
C CYS A 18 12.30 1.38 -5.28
N HIS A 19 13.60 1.08 -5.39
CA HIS A 19 14.65 1.60 -4.50
C HIS A 19 14.38 1.36 -3.00
N ASP A 20 13.88 0.17 -2.65
CA ASP A 20 13.54 -0.25 -1.29
C ASP A 20 12.56 0.70 -0.57
N ILE A 21 11.76 1.47 -1.33
CA ILE A 21 10.80 2.46 -0.79
C ILE A 21 9.75 1.82 0.13
N ASN A 22 9.52 0.53 0.02
CA ASN A 22 8.58 -0.19 0.89
C ASN A 22 9.04 -0.20 2.35
N VAL A 23 10.34 -0.05 2.63
CA VAL A 23 10.91 -0.06 4.00
C VAL A 23 11.07 1.36 4.56
N HIS A 24 10.12 2.26 4.27
CA HIS A 24 10.28 3.69 4.58
C HIS A 24 9.82 4.11 5.99
N ILE A 25 9.12 3.25 6.74
CA ILE A 25 8.62 3.55 8.10
C ILE A 25 9.69 4.13 9.04
N PRO A 26 10.93 3.60 9.13
CA PRO A 26 11.95 4.19 10.00
C PRO A 26 12.27 5.64 9.65
N HIS A 27 12.18 6.02 8.37
CA HIS A 27 12.42 7.38 7.92
C HIS A 27 11.33 8.35 8.38
N HIS A 28 10.08 7.89 8.51
CA HIS A 28 8.97 8.67 9.10
C HIS A 28 9.13 8.90 10.61
N ILE A 29 9.90 8.06 11.30
CA ILE A 29 10.23 8.25 12.72
C ILE A 29 11.41 9.20 12.86
N SER A 30 12.45 9.00 12.05
CA SER A 30 13.62 9.85 12.03
C SER A 30 14.20 9.91 10.60
N PRO A 31 14.08 11.06 9.90
CA PRO A 31 14.62 11.20 8.55
C PRO A 31 16.16 11.20 8.51
N ARG A 32 16.83 11.23 9.68
CA ARG A 32 18.28 11.10 9.79
C ARG A 32 18.77 9.67 9.56
N ILE A 33 17.89 8.66 9.61
CA ILE A 33 18.27 7.27 9.33
C ILE A 33 18.54 7.16 7.83
N PRO A 34 19.78 6.82 7.41
CA PRO A 34 20.10 6.71 6.00
C PRO A 34 19.42 5.49 5.38
N SER A 35 19.16 5.54 4.05
CA SER A 35 18.40 4.52 3.31
C SER A 35 18.96 3.11 3.47
N TYR A 36 20.29 2.96 3.46
CA TYR A 36 20.98 1.68 3.64
C TYR A 36 20.80 1.04 5.03
N ASN A 37 20.36 1.80 6.04
CA ASN A 37 20.05 1.30 7.38
C ASN A 37 18.55 1.06 7.61
N LEU A 38 17.68 1.37 6.64
CA LEU A 38 16.23 1.27 6.83
C LEU A 38 15.77 -0.16 7.10
N ARG A 39 16.37 -1.17 6.45
CA ARG A 39 16.03 -2.59 6.70
C ARG A 39 16.34 -3.02 8.12
N ALA A 40 17.55 -2.73 8.61
CA ALA A 40 17.93 -3.03 9.98
C ALA A 40 17.06 -2.26 10.99
N ALA A 41 16.79 -0.97 10.73
CA ALA A 41 15.91 -0.17 11.59
C ALA A 41 14.47 -0.70 11.61
N HIS A 42 13.93 -1.10 10.46
CA HIS A 42 12.60 -1.69 10.35
C HIS A 42 12.50 -3.01 11.11
N GLN A 43 13.52 -3.86 11.03
CA GLN A 43 13.59 -5.08 11.83
C GLN A 43 13.53 -4.78 13.34
N ARG A 44 14.30 -3.78 13.81
CA ARG A 44 14.24 -3.35 15.23
C ARG A 44 12.85 -2.84 15.60
N LEU A 45 12.15 -2.13 14.71
CA LEU A 45 10.77 -1.72 14.95
C LEU A 45 9.83 -2.92 15.04
N ARG A 46 9.98 -3.92 14.17
CA ARG A 46 9.16 -5.13 14.20
C ARG A 46 9.34 -5.90 15.51
N GLU A 47 10.59 -6.05 15.97
CA GLU A 47 10.94 -6.74 17.22
C GLU A 47 10.36 -6.07 18.46
N ASN A 48 10.39 -4.73 18.52
CA ASN A 48 10.00 -3.98 19.73
C ASN A 48 8.55 -3.46 19.71
N TRP A 49 8.01 -3.21 18.51
CA TRP A 49 6.75 -2.50 18.28
C TRP A 49 5.86 -3.18 17.22
N GLY A 50 6.14 -4.43 16.82
CA GLY A 50 5.44 -5.10 15.73
C GLY A 50 3.91 -5.11 15.83
N LYS A 51 3.35 -5.15 17.04
CA LYS A 51 1.90 -5.04 17.28
C LYS A 51 1.27 -3.71 16.84
N TYR A 52 2.08 -2.69 16.60
CA TYR A 52 1.68 -1.36 16.13
C TYR A 52 2.14 -1.07 14.69
N LEU A 53 2.78 -2.04 14.03
CA LEU A 53 3.11 -1.96 12.62
C LEU A 53 1.96 -2.54 11.80
N ASN A 54 1.62 -1.87 10.70
CA ASN A 54 0.73 -2.43 9.69
C ASN A 54 1.59 -3.03 8.60
N GLU A 55 1.57 -4.35 8.47
CA GLU A 55 2.33 -5.07 7.45
C GLU A 55 1.36 -5.85 6.54
N ALA A 56 1.61 -5.80 5.24
CA ALA A 56 0.90 -6.56 4.24
C ALA A 56 1.91 -7.30 3.37
N THR A 57 1.62 -8.53 2.99
CA THR A 57 2.40 -9.25 1.97
C THR A 57 1.73 -9.06 0.63
N TRP A 58 2.52 -8.74 -0.39
CA TRP A 58 2.03 -8.61 -1.76
C TRP A 58 1.28 -9.88 -2.20
N ASN A 59 0.11 -9.69 -2.77
CA ASN A 59 -0.68 -10.73 -3.41
C ASN A 59 -1.66 -10.09 -4.41
N TRP A 60 -2.24 -10.92 -5.29
CA TRP A 60 -3.12 -10.41 -6.34
C TRP A 60 -4.41 -9.80 -5.80
N ARG A 61 -4.98 -10.36 -4.74
CA ARG A 61 -6.13 -9.77 -4.04
C ARG A 61 -5.84 -8.35 -3.56
N LEU A 62 -4.67 -8.11 -2.95
CA LEU A 62 -4.25 -6.77 -2.53
C LEU A 62 -4.12 -5.83 -3.73
N MET A 63 -3.48 -6.28 -4.81
CA MET A 63 -3.34 -5.48 -6.03
C MET A 63 -4.68 -5.12 -6.65
N LYS A 64 -5.62 -6.07 -6.72
CA LYS A 64 -6.97 -5.83 -7.24
C LYS A 64 -7.68 -4.76 -6.40
N THR A 65 -7.60 -4.85 -5.07
CA THR A 65 -8.16 -3.83 -4.17
C THR A 65 -7.57 -2.45 -4.45
N ILE A 66 -6.24 -2.32 -4.47
CA ILE A 66 -5.55 -1.03 -4.70
C ILE A 66 -5.97 -0.40 -6.03
N LEU A 67 -6.08 -1.20 -7.09
CA LEU A 67 -6.35 -0.72 -8.44
C LEU A 67 -7.83 -0.51 -8.75
N THR A 68 -8.75 -1.05 -7.94
CA THR A 68 -10.19 -1.04 -8.27
C THR A 68 -11.10 -0.44 -7.21
N MET A 69 -10.63 -0.26 -5.97
CA MET A 69 -11.40 0.35 -4.87
C MET A 69 -11.04 1.83 -4.67
N CYS A 70 -11.09 2.61 -5.74
CA CYS A 70 -10.81 4.05 -5.70
C CYS A 70 -12.09 4.85 -5.43
N HIS A 71 -12.02 5.78 -4.47
CA HIS A 71 -13.15 6.60 -4.03
C HIS A 71 -12.74 8.07 -3.94
N VAL A 72 -13.68 8.97 -4.24
CA VAL A 72 -13.55 10.39 -3.89
C VAL A 72 -14.36 10.70 -2.64
N TYR A 73 -14.02 11.79 -1.98
CA TYR A 73 -14.85 12.30 -0.89
C TYR A 73 -16.19 12.82 -1.41
N SER A 74 -17.29 12.45 -0.74
CA SER A 74 -18.63 13.02 -0.91
C SER A 74 -19.17 13.44 0.45
N LYS A 75 -19.86 14.58 0.53
CA LYS A 75 -20.41 15.07 1.80
C LYS A 75 -21.54 14.17 2.33
N GLU A 76 -22.30 13.55 1.42
CA GLU A 76 -23.48 12.74 1.73
C GLU A 76 -23.11 11.29 2.08
N GLN A 77 -22.15 10.72 1.36
CA GLN A 77 -21.79 9.29 1.46
C GLN A 77 -20.40 9.03 2.05
N ASN A 78 -19.63 10.09 2.35
CA ASN A 78 -18.20 10.09 2.73
C ASN A 78 -17.26 9.55 1.64
N TYR A 79 -17.57 8.41 1.03
CA TYR A 79 -16.75 7.76 0.00
C TYR A 79 -17.63 7.36 -1.20
N LEU A 80 -17.43 8.03 -2.33
CA LEU A 80 -18.12 7.74 -3.57
C LEU A 80 -17.17 7.00 -4.54
N PRO A 81 -17.51 5.78 -4.98
CA PRO A 81 -16.69 5.02 -5.92
C PRO A 81 -16.53 5.75 -7.27
N PHE A 82 -15.36 5.63 -7.90
CA PHE A 82 -15.10 6.27 -9.20
C PHE A 82 -16.06 5.79 -10.29
N ASP A 83 -16.37 4.49 -10.33
CA ASP A 83 -17.28 3.88 -11.29
C ASP A 83 -18.75 4.25 -11.08
N GLN A 84 -19.09 4.77 -9.90
CA GLN A 84 -20.39 5.40 -9.64
C GLN A 84 -20.38 6.89 -10.01
N LEU A 85 -19.29 7.61 -9.74
CA LEU A 85 -19.15 9.04 -10.03
C LEU A 85 -19.10 9.34 -11.53
N ALA A 86 -18.26 8.59 -12.27
CA ALA A 86 -18.03 8.81 -13.70
C ALA A 86 -18.00 7.45 -14.44
N PRO A 87 -19.17 6.82 -14.67
CA PRO A 87 -19.25 5.49 -15.27
C PRO A 87 -18.59 5.39 -16.66
N GLU A 88 -18.75 6.43 -17.48
CA GLU A 88 -18.21 6.45 -18.86
C GLU A 88 -16.68 6.57 -18.89
N GLU A 89 -16.06 7.18 -17.88
CA GLU A 89 -14.60 7.31 -17.77
C GLU A 89 -13.96 6.15 -17.00
N SER A 90 -14.76 5.37 -16.27
CA SER A 90 -14.29 4.31 -15.37
C SER A 90 -14.08 2.95 -16.04
N TYR A 91 -13.96 2.92 -17.37
CA TYR A 91 -13.65 1.70 -18.11
C TYR A 91 -12.40 0.96 -17.59
N PRO A 92 -11.27 1.62 -17.27
CA PRO A 92 -10.09 0.92 -16.74
C PRO A 92 -10.38 0.16 -15.44
N ILE A 93 -11.15 0.76 -14.53
CA ILE A 93 -11.50 0.13 -13.24
C ILE A 93 -12.42 -1.06 -13.46
N THR A 94 -13.46 -0.91 -14.27
CA THR A 94 -14.41 -2.00 -14.57
C THR A 94 -13.73 -3.16 -15.29
N PHE A 95 -12.81 -2.87 -16.22
CA PHE A 95 -11.98 -3.89 -16.86
C PHE A 95 -11.12 -4.64 -15.84
N LEU A 96 -10.38 -3.93 -14.98
CA LEU A 96 -9.52 -4.54 -13.97
C LEU A 96 -10.32 -5.39 -12.97
N LYS A 97 -11.51 -4.95 -12.54
CA LYS A 97 -12.40 -5.76 -11.68
C LYS A 97 -12.75 -7.11 -12.31
N LYS A 98 -12.91 -7.15 -13.64
CA LYS A 98 -13.27 -8.35 -14.40
C LYS A 98 -12.08 -9.29 -14.62
N VAL A 99 -10.89 -8.76 -14.92
CA VAL A 99 -9.74 -9.58 -15.35
C VAL A 99 -8.78 -9.93 -14.23
N MET A 100 -8.73 -9.14 -13.17
CA MET A 100 -7.80 -9.41 -12.07
C MET A 100 -8.32 -10.53 -11.17
N PRO A 101 -7.43 -11.45 -10.75
CA PRO A 101 -7.82 -12.57 -9.90
C PRO A 101 -8.18 -12.13 -8.47
N ASP A 102 -9.11 -12.86 -7.85
CA ASP A 102 -9.55 -12.63 -6.47
C ASP A 102 -8.74 -13.43 -5.42
N TYR A 103 -7.80 -14.28 -5.85
CA TYR A 103 -6.99 -15.11 -4.96
C TYR A 103 -5.76 -14.37 -4.41
N ALA A 104 -5.27 -14.85 -3.27
CA ALA A 104 -4.01 -14.43 -2.67
C ALA A 104 -2.86 -15.28 -3.21
#